data_AF-A0A554JFC5-F1
#
_entry.id   AF-A0A554JFC5-F1
#
_cell.length_a   1.000
_cell.length_b   1.000
_cell.length_c   1.000
_cell.angle_alpha   90.00
_cell.angle_beta   90.00
_cell.angle_gamma   90.00
#
_symmetry.space_group_name_H-M   'P 1'
#
loop_
_entity.id
_entity.type
_entity.pdbx_description
1 polymer ?
#
loop_
_entity_poly.entity_id
_entity_poly.type
_entity_poly.pdbx_seq_one_letter_code
_entity_poly.pdbx_strand_id
1 'polypeptide(L)' 'MVGFKFGVHNGREHIEVFITEDMVGHRLGKFSPTRKFIKHGGKMQKELEAKKKESEIAAAQAAKAAPTTTETKKG' A
#
# COMPACT_ATOMS: atom_id res chain seq x y z
N MET A 1 10.10 14.27 -18.49
CA MET A 1 8.81 13.96 -17.82
C MET A 1 8.99 12.85 -16.79
N VAL A 2 9.89 11.89 -17.01
CA VAL A 2 10.38 10.96 -15.99
C VAL A 2 10.97 11.72 -14.78
N GLY A 3 10.80 11.16 -13.58
CA GLY A 3 11.32 11.71 -12.32
C GLY A 3 10.38 12.70 -11.60
N PHE A 4 9.20 12.96 -12.17
CA PHE A 4 8.18 13.83 -11.58
C PHE A 4 6.96 13.02 -11.14
N LYS A 5 6.22 13.60 -10.18
CA LYS A 5 4.89 13.14 -9.80
C LYS A 5 3.82 13.95 -10.52
N PHE A 6 2.80 13.26 -11.02
CA PHE A 6 1.63 13.89 -11.61
C PHE A 6 0.38 13.48 -10.85
N GLY A 7 -0.49 14.46 -10.55
CA GLY A 7 -1.85 14.17 -10.11
C GLY A 7 -2.69 13.74 -11.30
N VAL A 8 -3.04 12.45 -11.39
CA VAL A 8 -3.86 11.89 -12.48
C VAL A 8 -5.27 11.63 -11.96
N HIS A 9 -6.27 12.32 -12.53
CA HIS A 9 -7.66 12.18 -12.11
C HIS A 9 -8.25 10.80 -12.48
N ASN A 10 -8.85 10.10 -11.52
CA ASN A 10 -9.49 8.80 -11.75
C ASN A 10 -11.03 8.85 -11.84
N GLY A 11 -11.61 10.06 -11.89
CA GLY A 11 -13.07 10.28 -11.85
C GLY A 11 -13.61 10.63 -10.46
N ARG A 12 -12.79 10.54 -9.41
CA ARG A 12 -13.15 10.95 -8.05
C ARG A 12 -12.11 11.86 -7.41
N GLU A 13 -10.83 11.54 -7.60
CA GLU A 13 -9.70 12.27 -7.02
C GLU A 13 -8.49 12.25 -7.96
N HIS A 14 -7.50 13.10 -7.68
CA HIS A 14 -6.21 13.07 -8.36
C HIS A 14 -5.26 12.17 -7.59
N ILE A 15 -4.85 11.07 -8.21
CA ILE A 15 -3.87 10.14 -7.64
C ILE A 15 -2.47 10.60 -8.05
N GLU A 16 -1.56 10.72 -7.10
CA GLU A 16 -0.16 10.96 -7.40
C GLU A 16 0.48 9.73 -8.06
N VAL A 17 0.98 9.90 -9.28
CA VAL A 17 1.73 8.89 -10.02
C VAL A 17 3.13 9.40 -10.25
N PHE A 18 4.13 8.72 -9.67
CA PHE A 18 5.54 8.97 -9.95
C PHE A 18 5.94 8.25 -11.25
N ILE A 19 6.59 8.96 -12.18
CA ILE A 19 6.90 8.44 -13.51
C ILE A 19 8.33 7.92 -13.59
N THR A 20 8.47 6.64 -13.92
CA THR A 20 9.73 5.96 -14.25
C THR A 20 9.93 5.83 -15.76
N GLU A 21 11.14 5.44 -16.20
CA GLU A 21 11.48 5.30 -17.63
C GLU A 21 10.63 4.24 -18.33
N ASP A 22 10.30 3.13 -17.66
CA ASP A 22 9.48 2.04 -18.20
C ASP A 22 8.04 2.47 -18.56
N MET A 23 7.60 3.63 -18.08
CA MET A 23 6.26 4.17 -18.34
C MET A 23 6.23 5.04 -19.61
N VAL A 24 7.38 5.35 -20.22
CA VAL A 24 7.47 6.15 -21.44
C VAL A 24 6.78 5.42 -22.60
N GLY A 25 5.92 6.14 -23.34
CA GLY A 25 5.07 5.56 -24.39
C GLY A 25 3.72 5.03 -23.89
N HIS A 26 3.50 4.96 -22.58
CA HIS A 26 2.19 4.63 -22.00
C HIS A 26 1.37 5.89 -21.70
N ARG A 27 0.04 5.71 -21.57
CA ARG A 27 -0.89 6.79 -21.20
C ARG A 27 -1.03 6.85 -19.68
N LEU A 28 -1.05 8.06 -19.12
CA LEU A 28 -1.18 8.30 -17.67
C LEU A 28 -2.40 7.62 -17.04
N GLY A 29 -3.53 7.59 -17.76
CA GLY A 29 -4.75 6.94 -17.27
C GLY A 29 -4.62 5.44 -16.99
N LYS A 30 -3.62 4.75 -17.58
CA LYS A 30 -3.35 3.33 -17.27
C LYS A 30 -2.84 3.13 -15.84
N PHE A 31 -2.31 4.18 -15.23
CA PHE A 31 -1.73 4.17 -13.88
C PHE A 31 -2.68 4.78 -12.84
N SER A 32 -3.91 5.13 -13.23
CA SER A 32 -4.92 5.74 -12.36
C SER A 32 -6.24 4.95 -12.43
N PRO A 33 -6.47 3.97 -11.53
CA PRO A 33 -7.62 3.07 -11.61
C PRO A 33 -8.94 3.81 -11.34
N THR A 34 -9.91 3.63 -12.25
CA THR A 34 -11.19 4.35 -12.25
C THR A 34 -12.34 3.59 -11.58
N ARG A 35 -12.18 2.28 -11.36
CA ARG A 35 -13.19 1.43 -10.70
C ARG A 35 -12.52 0.56 -9.64
N LYS A 36 -13.18 0.40 -8.48
CA LYS A 36 -12.77 -0.57 -7.46
C LYS A 36 -13.31 -1.94 -7.85
N PHE A 37 -12.42 -2.88 -8.13
CA PHE A 37 -12.83 -4.27 -8.33
C PHE A 37 -13.23 -4.87 -6.98
N ILE A 38 -14.50 -5.27 -6.87
CA ILE A 38 -15.01 -6.00 -5.71
C ILE A 38 -15.16 -7.45 -6.18
N LYS A 39 -14.41 -8.37 -5.58
CA LYS A 39 -14.54 -9.81 -5.85
C LYS A 39 -16.00 -10.25 -5.63
N HIS A 40 -16.46 -11.21 -6.42
CA HIS A 40 -17.74 -11.87 -6.18
C HIS A 40 -17.66 -12.73 -4.91
N GLY A 41 -17.90 -12.09 -3.76
CA GLY A 41 -17.92 -12.69 -2.42
C GLY A 41 -18.62 -11.83 -1.37
N GLY A 42 -19.15 -10.66 -1.79
CA GLY A 42 -19.98 -9.80 -0.97
C GLY A 42 -19.34 -9.37 0.35
N LYS A 43 -20.19 -9.21 1.37
CA LYS A 43 -19.80 -8.77 2.72
C LYS A 43 -18.93 -9.81 3.45
N MET A 44 -19.24 -11.09 3.28
CA MET A 44 -18.59 -12.19 4.00
C MET A 44 -17.09 -12.30 3.68
N GLN A 45 -16.70 -12.19 2.41
CA GLN A 45 -15.28 -12.22 2.03
C GLN A 45 -14.53 -10.98 2.55
N LYS A 46 -15.19 -9.82 2.57
CA LYS A 46 -14.63 -8.57 3.11
C LYS A 46 -14.38 -8.67 4.61
N GLU A 47 -15.30 -9.27 5.36
CA GLU A 47 -15.16 -9.52 6.80
C GLU A 47 -14.04 -10.53 7.09
N LEU A 48 -13.92 -11.60 6.30
CA LEU A 48 -12.84 -12.58 6.42
C LEU A 48 -11.45 -11.98 6.12
N GLU A 49 -11.33 -11.15 5.08
CA GLU A 49 -10.08 -10.45 4.76
C GLU A 49 -9.72 -9.38 5.80
N ALA A 50 -10.71 -8.68 6.38
CA ALA A 50 -10.49 -7.72 7.47
C ALA A 50 -9.99 -8.41 8.74
N LYS A 51 -10.65 -9.50 9.15
CA LYS A 51 -10.25 -10.29 10.33
C LYS A 51 -8.86 -10.90 10.20
N LYS A 52 -8.47 -11.32 8.98
CA LYS A 52 -7.10 -11.79 8.69
C LYS A 52 -6.07 -10.67 8.80
N LYS A 53 -6.36 -9.50 8.24
CA LYS A 53 -5.46 -8.33 8.36
C LYS A 53 -5.28 -7.89 9.80
N GLU A 54 -6.33 -7.89 10.61
CA GLU A 54 -6.23 -7.57 12.04
C GLU A 54 -5.36 -8.58 12.79
N SER A 55 -5.50 -9.88 12.50
CA SER A 55 -4.66 -10.92 13.13
C SER A 55 -3.19 -10.83 12.72
N GLU A 56 -2.91 -10.44 11.48
CA GLU A 56 -1.54 -10.29 10.97
C GLU A 56 -0.87 -9.02 11.50
N ILE A 57 -1.63 -7.92 11.65
CA ILE A 57 -1.16 -6.69 12.27
C ILE A 57 -0.88 -6.91 13.77
N ALA A 58 -1.73 -7.64 14.48
CA ALA A 58 -1.49 -7.98 15.90
C ALA A 58 -0.24 -8.84 16.08
N ALA A 59 -0.02 -9.83 15.20
CA ALA A 59 1.19 -10.66 15.21
C ALA A 59 2.46 -9.85 14.89
N ALA A 60 2.39 -8.94 13.90
CA ALA A 60 3.51 -8.08 13.53
C ALA A 60 3.83 -7.02 14.60
N GLN A 61 2.83 -6.53 15.34
CA GLN A 61 3.03 -5.58 16.45
C GLN A 61 3.63 -6.27 17.69
N ALA A 62 3.30 -7.54 17.95
CA ALA A 62 3.92 -8.32 19.02
C ALA A 62 5.42 -8.59 18.78
N ALA A 63 5.84 -8.74 17.53
CA ALA A 63 7.24 -8.99 17.17
C ALA A 63 8.15 -7.75 17.29
N LYS A 64 7.59 -6.53 17.36
CA LYS A 64 8.37 -5.28 17.52
C LYS A 64 8.62 -4.87 18.99
N ALA A 65 8.18 -5.65 19.97
CA ALA A 65 8.28 -5.33 21.39
C ALA A 65 9.47 -5.96 22.15
N ALA A 66 10.47 -6.54 21.46
CA ALA A 66 11.76 -6.92 22.06
C ALA A 66 12.88 -6.69 21.04
N PRO A 67 13.86 -5.80 21.31
CA PRO A 67 14.84 -6.04 22.37
C PRO A 67 15.23 -4.79 23.19
N THR A 68 15.05 -4.86 24.51
CA THR A 68 15.91 -4.16 25.47
C THR A 68 16.61 -5.23 26.32
N THR A 69 17.88 -4.98 26.69
CA THR A 69 18.88 -5.87 27.31
C THR A 69 19.72 -6.62 26.24
N THR A 70 21.01 -6.34 26.02
CA THR A 70 22.14 -6.54 26.97
C THR A 70 23.45 -5.86 26.47
N GLU A 71 24.16 -5.17 27.37
CA GLU A 71 25.62 -4.89 27.52
C GLU A 71 26.52 -4.33 26.39
N THR A 72 27.31 -3.26 26.69
CA THR A 72 28.81 -3.28 26.75
C THR A 72 29.41 -1.94 27.26
N LYS A 73 29.89 -1.97 28.52
CA LYS A 73 31.17 -1.44 29.06
C LYS A 73 32.02 -0.46 28.20
N LYS A 74 32.17 0.80 28.64
CA LYS A 74 33.46 1.56 28.68
C LYS A 74 33.30 2.87 29.44
N GLY A 75 34.14 3.08 30.46
CA GLY A 75 34.21 4.30 31.28
C GLY A 75 34.86 4.01 32.62
#